data_AF-Q9UYS4-F1
#
_entry.id   AF-Q9UYS4-F1
#
_cell.length_a   1.000
_cell.length_b   1.000
_cell.length_c   1.000
_cell.angle_alpha   90.00
_cell.angle_beta   90.00
_cell.angle_gamma   90.00
#
_symmetry.space_group_name_H-M   'P 1'
#
loop_
_entity.id
_entity.type
_entity.pdbx_description
1 polymer ?
#
loop_
_entity_poly.entity_id
_entity_poly.type
_entity_poly.pdbx_seq_one_letter_code
_entity_poly.pdbx_strand_id
1 'polypeptide(L)'
;MLILIPPYIIAIVSTLLMIAIALTSNDATYILIMALVFAFLDISKYYLLLLIPMFFLLIPRPVRELGIVSLGLFMVSPYIRSLLNEEEVLRLFLLELLLFLLISPKPRNVILKGLWLVIISLGTVVLQILTPVAMLIPVSYLLAIPRSALTYLYIAITSVGIAVLYDYGMISFPNFYLPVFQIYEVSLIPVILILYSIFREKKEILKKKQTLMLFILLLLMTPFIGEHEVEFSFLLSTVSVRLITSLPHEETL
;
A
#
# COMPACT_ATOMS: atom_id res chain seq x y z
N MET A 1 -6.48 -24.31 -5.65
CA MET A 1 -6.32 -24.13 -7.11
C MET A 1 -6.12 -22.64 -7.31
N LEU A 2 -4.89 -22.17 -7.56
CA LEU A 2 -4.62 -20.75 -7.79
C LEU A 2 -5.32 -20.35 -9.08
N ILE A 3 -6.39 -19.57 -8.99
CA ILE A 3 -7.00 -18.93 -10.17
C ILE A 3 -5.94 -17.93 -10.65
N LEU A 4 -5.28 -18.24 -11.76
CA LEU A 4 -4.40 -17.29 -12.42
C LEU A 4 -5.29 -16.14 -12.89
N ILE A 5 -5.32 -15.04 -12.14
CA ILE A 5 -6.00 -13.84 -12.59
C ILE A 5 -5.25 -13.38 -13.83
N PRO A 6 -5.94 -13.22 -14.97
CA PRO A 6 -5.27 -12.77 -16.17
C PRO A 6 -4.66 -11.38 -15.98
N PRO A 7 -3.44 -11.13 -16.50
CA PRO A 7 -2.75 -9.84 -16.38
C PRO A 7 -3.59 -8.63 -16.82
N TYR A 8 -4.54 -8.84 -17.74
CA TYR A 8 -5.45 -7.79 -18.19
C TYR A 8 -6.36 -7.25 -17.07
N ILE A 9 -6.72 -8.06 -16.07
CA ILE A 9 -7.54 -7.59 -14.94
C ILE A 9 -6.71 -6.64 -14.07
N ILE A 10 -5.44 -6.97 -13.81
CA ILE A 10 -4.52 -6.09 -13.06
C ILE A 10 -4.37 -4.76 -13.80
N ALA A 11 -4.19 -4.80 -15.12
CA ALA A 11 -4.09 -3.59 -15.94
C ALA A 11 -5.35 -2.73 -15.85
N ILE A 12 -6.55 -3.31 -16.04
CA ILE A 12 -7.83 -2.58 -15.98
C ILE A 12 -8.01 -1.92 -14.61
N VAL A 13 -7.81 -2.68 -13.52
CA VAL A 13 -7.99 -2.15 -12.17
C VAL A 13 -6.96 -1.08 -11.86
N SER A 14 -5.69 -1.28 -12.24
CA SER A 14 -4.65 -0.27 -12.09
C SER A 14 -4.99 1.01 -12.85
N THR A 15 -5.51 0.92 -14.08
CA THR A 15 -5.98 2.08 -14.84
C THR A 15 -7.11 2.81 -14.13
N LEU A 16 -8.11 2.09 -13.60
CA LEU A 16 -9.20 2.70 -12.84
C LEU A 16 -8.70 3.42 -11.58
N LEU A 17 -7.76 2.81 -10.85
CA LEU A 17 -7.13 3.43 -9.67
C LEU A 17 -6.32 4.68 -10.06
N MET A 18 -5.54 4.61 -11.14
CA MET A 18 -4.80 5.77 -11.64
C MET A 18 -5.72 6.93 -12.04
N ILE A 19 -6.84 6.65 -12.71
CA ILE A 19 -7.87 7.66 -13.03
C ILE A 19 -8.42 8.26 -11.74
N ALA A 20 -8.78 7.43 -10.75
CA ALA A 20 -9.27 7.92 -9.47
C ALA A 20 -8.24 8.81 -8.75
N ILE A 21 -6.95 8.46 -8.82
CA ILE A 21 -5.87 9.27 -8.24
C ILE A 21 -5.78 10.62 -8.95
N ALA A 22 -5.75 10.64 -10.28
CA ALA A 22 -5.68 11.87 -11.06
C ALA A 22 -6.84 12.83 -10.72
N LEU A 23 -8.04 12.29 -10.49
CA LEU A 23 -9.22 13.06 -10.08
C LEU A 23 -9.14 13.60 -8.63
N THR A 24 -8.32 13.00 -7.76
CA THR A 24 -8.18 13.43 -6.36
C THR A 24 -7.08 14.46 -6.14
N SER A 25 -6.02 14.45 -6.96
CA SER A 25 -4.82 15.25 -6.70
C SER A 25 -4.07 15.60 -7.98
N ASN A 26 -4.09 16.89 -8.36
CA ASN A 26 -3.31 17.41 -9.49
C ASN A 26 -1.81 17.07 -9.36
N ASP A 27 -1.24 17.22 -8.16
CA ASP A 27 0.19 16.93 -7.92
C ASP A 27 0.55 15.44 -8.09
N ALA A 28 -0.44 14.55 -7.93
CA ALA A 28 -0.22 13.12 -8.13
C ALA A 28 -0.26 12.77 -9.63
N THR A 29 -0.88 13.62 -10.45
CA THR A 29 -1.03 13.40 -11.89
C THR A 29 0.32 13.39 -12.59
N TYR A 30 1.25 14.28 -12.22
CA TYR A 30 2.60 14.28 -12.82
C TYR A 30 3.38 13.00 -12.52
N ILE A 31 3.25 12.48 -11.29
CA ILE A 31 3.93 11.26 -10.86
C ILE A 31 3.29 10.03 -11.52
N LEU A 32 1.97 10.04 -11.69
CA LEU A 32 1.26 9.04 -12.49
C LEU A 32 1.64 9.06 -13.97
N ILE A 33 1.83 10.25 -14.56
CA ILE A 33 2.29 10.36 -15.93
C ILE A 33 3.67 9.71 -16.06
N MET A 34 4.59 9.91 -15.12
CA MET A 34 5.86 9.17 -15.11
C MET A 34 5.66 7.66 -15.03
N ALA A 35 4.77 7.17 -14.16
CA ALA A 35 4.45 5.75 -14.07
C ALA A 35 3.90 5.19 -15.39
N LEU A 36 3.01 5.93 -16.06
CA LEU A 36 2.45 5.57 -17.37
C LEU A 36 3.52 5.58 -18.46
N VAL A 37 4.41 6.57 -18.49
CA VAL A 37 5.54 6.60 -19.43
C VAL A 37 6.43 5.38 -19.24
N PHE A 38 6.69 4.98 -17.99
CA PHE A 38 7.44 3.76 -17.71
C PHE A 38 6.67 2.49 -18.08
N ALA A 39 5.35 2.48 -17.97
CA ALA A 39 4.51 1.37 -18.46
C ALA A 39 4.52 1.24 -20.00
N PHE A 40 4.78 2.32 -20.73
CA PHE A 40 4.96 2.27 -22.19
C PHE A 40 6.37 1.84 -22.61
N LEU A 41 7.34 1.80 -21.69
CA LEU A 41 8.60 1.10 -21.92
C LEU A 41 8.33 -0.42 -21.93
N ASP A 42 9.27 -1.19 -22.47
CA ASP A 42 9.18 -2.65 -22.49
C ASP A 42 9.08 -3.20 -21.05
N ILE A 43 7.84 -3.42 -20.57
CA ILE A 43 7.53 -3.81 -19.18
C ILE A 43 8.32 -5.06 -18.81
N SER A 44 8.49 -5.99 -19.75
CA SER A 44 9.25 -7.23 -19.53
C SER A 44 10.70 -6.98 -19.08
N LYS A 45 11.27 -5.82 -19.43
CA LYS A 45 12.65 -5.41 -19.08
C LYS A 45 12.71 -4.35 -17.98
N TYR A 46 11.68 -3.52 -17.86
CA TYR A 46 11.72 -2.31 -17.03
C TYR A 46 10.62 -2.24 -15.96
N TYR A 47 9.98 -3.37 -15.64
CA TYR A 47 8.87 -3.43 -14.67
C TYR A 47 9.18 -2.78 -13.33
N LEU A 48 10.43 -2.86 -12.81
CA LEU A 48 10.84 -2.22 -11.55
C LEU A 48 10.67 -0.69 -11.57
N LEU A 49 10.74 -0.05 -12.74
CA LEU A 49 10.55 1.41 -12.86
C LEU A 49 9.13 1.85 -12.50
N LEU A 50 8.15 0.93 -12.54
CA LEU A 50 6.76 1.22 -12.15
C LEU A 50 6.62 1.54 -10.66
N LEU A 51 7.43 0.93 -9.80
CA LEU A 51 7.36 1.12 -8.34
C LEU A 51 7.95 2.47 -7.91
N ILE A 52 8.99 2.95 -8.60
CA ILE A 52 9.71 4.18 -8.24
C ILE A 52 8.75 5.35 -7.98
N PRO A 53 7.89 5.79 -8.92
CA PRO A 53 6.99 6.92 -8.70
C PRO A 53 6.02 6.71 -7.52
N MET A 54 5.64 5.47 -7.23
CA MET A 54 4.69 5.16 -6.16
C MET A 54 5.30 5.33 -4.76
N PHE A 55 6.57 5.00 -4.58
CA PHE A 55 7.29 5.27 -3.32
C PHE A 55 7.25 6.76 -2.97
N PHE A 56 7.35 7.65 -3.96
CA PHE A 56 7.19 9.09 -3.73
C PHE A 56 5.74 9.44 -3.37
N LEU A 57 4.74 8.85 -4.04
CA LEU A 57 3.33 9.15 -3.74
C LEU A 57 2.92 8.77 -2.32
N LEU A 58 3.47 7.67 -1.79
CA LEU A 58 3.15 7.18 -0.45
C LEU A 58 3.83 7.98 0.65
N ILE A 59 4.73 8.91 0.37
CA ILE A 59 5.30 9.82 1.37
C ILE A 59 4.51 11.15 1.41
N PRO A 60 4.29 11.75 2.60
CA PRO A 60 3.60 13.03 2.71
C PRO A 60 4.20 14.12 1.82
N ARG A 61 3.33 14.98 1.27
CA ARG A 61 3.70 16.06 0.34
C ARG A 61 4.92 16.90 0.74
N PRO A 62 5.06 17.41 1.98
CA PRO A 62 6.14 18.34 2.31
C PRO A 62 7.54 17.71 2.25
N VAL A 63 7.62 16.37 2.25
CA VAL A 63 8.87 15.62 2.39
C VAL A 63 8.92 14.47 1.40
N ARG A 64 8.24 14.64 0.26
CA ARG A 64 8.02 13.60 -0.75
C ARG A 64 9.31 12.97 -1.26
N GLU A 65 10.40 13.74 -1.30
CA GLU A 65 11.74 13.30 -1.70
C GLU A 65 12.26 12.14 -0.86
N LEU A 66 11.83 12.00 0.40
CA LEU A 66 12.17 10.85 1.25
C LEU A 66 11.58 9.53 0.75
N GLY A 67 10.73 9.56 -0.29
CA GLY A 67 10.40 8.38 -1.09
C GLY A 67 11.65 7.63 -1.58
N ILE A 68 12.76 8.34 -1.85
CA ILE A 68 14.03 7.71 -2.21
C ILE A 68 14.62 6.88 -1.07
N VAL A 69 14.43 7.31 0.18
CA VAL A 69 14.88 6.57 1.37
C VAL A 69 14.02 5.33 1.55
N SER A 70 12.70 5.45 1.35
CA SER A 70 11.79 4.31 1.42
C SER A 70 12.12 3.27 0.36
N LEU A 71 12.35 3.69 -0.88
CA LEU A 71 12.77 2.83 -1.98
C LEU A 71 14.13 2.19 -1.66
N GLY A 72 15.09 2.96 -1.14
CA GLY A 72 16.40 2.46 -0.75
C GLY A 72 16.34 1.39 0.34
N LEU A 73 15.53 1.60 1.37
CA LEU A 73 15.29 0.63 2.44
C LEU A 73 14.61 -0.64 1.93
N PHE A 74 13.68 -0.51 0.97
CA PHE A 74 13.03 -1.65 0.34
C PHE A 74 14.01 -2.48 -0.51
N MET A 75 14.83 -1.79 -1.32
CA MET A 75 15.76 -2.43 -2.28
C MET A 75 17.11 -2.80 -1.67
N VAL A 76 17.35 -2.53 -0.38
CA VAL A 76 18.64 -2.79 0.28
C VAL A 76 19.00 -4.28 0.24
N SER A 77 18.00 -5.15 0.32
CA SER A 77 18.19 -6.59 0.41
C SER A 77 18.34 -7.23 -0.97
N PRO A 78 19.43 -7.97 -1.23
CA PRO A 78 19.53 -8.84 -2.40
C PRO A 78 18.40 -9.87 -2.46
N TYR A 79 17.94 -10.35 -1.31
CA TYR A 79 16.89 -11.35 -1.21
C TYR A 79 15.54 -10.80 -1.71
N ILE A 80 15.09 -9.66 -1.18
CA ILE A 80 13.85 -9.01 -1.66
C ILE A 80 13.94 -8.71 -3.16
N ARG A 81 15.09 -8.19 -3.62
CA ARG A 81 15.30 -7.93 -5.06
C ARG A 81 15.16 -9.19 -5.93
N SER A 82 15.54 -10.36 -5.43
CA SER A 82 15.40 -11.62 -6.16
C SER A 82 13.96 -12.15 -6.23
N LEU A 83 13.10 -11.73 -5.30
CA LEU A 83 11.67 -12.07 -5.29
C LEU A 83 10.84 -11.16 -6.21
N LEU A 84 11.39 -10.00 -6.61
CA LEU A 84 10.72 -9.06 -7.51
C LEU A 84 10.79 -9.53 -8.95
N ASN A 85 9.83 -10.37 -9.34
CA ASN A 85 9.52 -10.67 -10.73
C ASN A 85 8.43 -9.72 -11.27
N GLU A 86 8.09 -9.85 -12.55
CA GLU A 86 7.07 -9.01 -13.21
C GLU A 86 5.71 -9.07 -12.49
N GLU A 87 5.27 -10.27 -12.11
CA GLU A 87 3.99 -10.47 -11.44
C GLU A 87 3.95 -9.79 -10.06
N GLU A 88 5.00 -9.99 -9.27
CA GLU A 88 5.12 -9.43 -7.92
C GLU A 88 5.16 -7.90 -7.96
N VAL A 89 5.84 -7.34 -8.96
CA VAL A 89 5.92 -5.90 -9.15
C VAL A 89 4.57 -5.31 -9.57
N LEU A 90 3.80 -6.01 -10.41
CA LEU A 90 2.44 -5.59 -10.76
C LEU A 90 1.49 -5.69 -9.55
N ARG A 91 1.62 -6.72 -8.71
CA ARG A 91 0.86 -6.86 -7.45
C ARG A 91 1.18 -5.74 -6.47
N LEU A 92 2.46 -5.45 -6.26
CA LEU A 92 2.91 -4.33 -5.43
C LEU A 92 2.43 -2.99 -5.98
N PHE A 93 2.52 -2.75 -7.28
CA PHE A 93 2.04 -1.53 -7.90
C PHE A 93 0.53 -1.33 -7.66
N LEU A 94 -0.26 -2.40 -7.77
CA LEU A 94 -1.69 -2.36 -7.48
C LEU A 94 -1.96 -2.06 -6.00
N LEU A 95 -1.22 -2.70 -5.09
CA LEU A 95 -1.27 -2.44 -3.65
C LEU A 95 -0.94 -0.98 -3.33
N GLU A 96 0.14 -0.43 -3.91
CA GLU A 96 0.60 0.93 -3.73
C GLU A 96 -0.46 1.96 -4.16
N LEU A 97 -1.05 1.78 -5.35
CA LEU A 97 -2.13 2.63 -5.85
C LEU A 97 -3.34 2.62 -4.90
N LEU A 98 -3.71 1.44 -4.42
CA LEU A 98 -4.83 1.27 -3.49
C LEU A 98 -4.56 1.95 -2.15
N LEU A 99 -3.39 1.71 -1.56
CA LEU A 99 -2.98 2.33 -0.30
C LEU A 99 -2.91 3.85 -0.43
N PHE A 100 -2.35 4.36 -1.53
CA PHE A 100 -2.29 5.78 -1.80
C PHE A 100 -3.69 6.41 -1.87
N LEU A 101 -4.65 5.78 -2.54
CA LEU A 101 -6.03 6.26 -2.57
C LEU A 101 -6.70 6.25 -1.20
N LEU A 102 -6.48 5.20 -0.41
CA LEU A 102 -7.07 5.08 0.93
C LEU A 102 -6.58 6.16 1.88
N ILE A 103 -5.29 6.51 1.80
CA ILE A 103 -4.70 7.56 2.63
C ILE A 103 -4.91 8.96 2.05
N SER A 104 -5.20 9.11 0.76
CA SER A 104 -5.40 10.41 0.12
C SER A 104 -6.68 11.13 0.57
N PRO A 105 -6.73 12.47 0.46
CA PRO A 105 -7.97 13.21 0.67
C PRO A 105 -9.10 12.71 -0.24
N LYS A 106 -10.25 12.43 0.35
CA LYS A 106 -11.44 11.99 -0.40
C LYS A 106 -11.97 13.12 -1.29
N PRO A 107 -12.50 12.83 -2.50
CA PRO A 107 -13.15 13.84 -3.33
C PRO A 107 -14.23 14.58 -2.55
N ARG A 108 -14.50 15.86 -2.85
CA ARG A 108 -15.57 16.63 -2.20
C ARG A 108 -16.94 16.43 -2.87
N ASN A 109 -16.94 16.35 -4.21
CA ASN A 109 -18.14 16.15 -5.03
C ASN A 109 -18.78 14.78 -4.77
N VAL A 110 -20.11 14.74 -4.60
CA VAL A 110 -20.87 13.53 -4.26
C VAL A 110 -20.72 12.44 -5.33
N ILE A 111 -20.76 12.80 -6.61
CA ILE A 111 -20.62 11.85 -7.72
C ILE A 111 -19.22 11.26 -7.72
N LEU A 112 -18.18 12.10 -7.58
CA LEU A 112 -16.80 11.65 -7.51
C LEU A 112 -16.52 10.80 -6.25
N LYS A 113 -17.17 11.09 -5.13
CA LYS A 113 -17.11 10.25 -3.92
C LYS A 113 -17.68 8.85 -4.17
N GLY A 114 -18.82 8.76 -4.87
CA GLY A 114 -19.43 7.49 -5.24
C GLY A 114 -18.52 6.68 -6.17
N LEU A 115 -17.99 7.31 -7.22
CA LEU A 115 -17.03 6.66 -8.12
C LEU A 115 -15.76 6.20 -7.39
N TRP A 116 -15.19 7.06 -6.54
CA TRP A 116 -14.04 6.72 -5.71
C TRP A 116 -14.32 5.49 -4.83
N LEU A 117 -15.50 5.44 -4.19
CA LEU A 117 -15.90 4.31 -3.34
C LEU A 117 -16.03 3.01 -4.14
N VAL A 118 -16.61 3.06 -5.34
CA VAL A 118 -16.74 1.88 -6.21
C VAL A 118 -15.36 1.40 -6.64
N ILE A 119 -14.51 2.30 -7.13
CA ILE A 119 -13.17 1.96 -7.64
C ILE A 119 -12.30 1.38 -6.53
N ILE A 120 -12.29 1.98 -5.34
CA ILE A 120 -11.45 1.52 -4.23
C ILE A 120 -11.94 0.19 -3.65
N SER A 121 -13.26 -0.03 -3.61
CA SER A 121 -13.82 -1.29 -3.16
C SER A 121 -13.53 -2.41 -4.15
N LEU A 122 -13.73 -2.16 -5.45
CA LEU A 122 -13.39 -3.09 -6.53
C LEU A 122 -11.89 -3.42 -6.50
N GLY A 123 -11.03 -2.40 -6.40
CA GLY A 123 -9.59 -2.59 -6.30
C GLY A 123 -9.17 -3.41 -5.08
N THR A 124 -9.81 -3.19 -3.93
CA THR A 124 -9.55 -3.98 -2.71
C THR A 124 -9.97 -5.45 -2.91
N VAL A 125 -11.15 -5.71 -3.47
CA VAL A 125 -11.67 -7.06 -3.70
C VAL A 125 -10.81 -7.82 -4.72
N VAL A 126 -10.40 -7.17 -5.82
CA VAL A 126 -9.51 -7.80 -6.81
C VAL A 126 -8.14 -8.08 -6.20
N LEU A 127 -7.59 -7.14 -5.41
CA LEU A 127 -6.30 -7.33 -4.76
C LEU A 127 -6.31 -8.49 -3.77
N GLN A 128 -7.43 -8.79 -3.11
CA GLN A 128 -7.54 -9.94 -2.20
C GLN A 128 -7.37 -11.29 -2.89
N ILE A 129 -7.69 -11.39 -4.17
CA ILE A 129 -7.48 -12.61 -4.95
C ILE A 129 -6.00 -12.78 -5.28
N LEU A 130 -5.27 -11.67 -5.47
CA LEU A 130 -3.84 -11.67 -5.82
C LEU A 130 -2.95 -11.80 -4.58
N THR A 131 -3.29 -11.08 -3.54
CA THR A 131 -2.56 -10.97 -2.28
C THR A 131 -3.56 -11.17 -1.14
N PRO A 132 -3.67 -12.39 -0.57
CA PRO A 132 -4.58 -12.69 0.52
C PRO A 132 -4.52 -11.67 1.66
N VAL A 133 -3.32 -11.22 2.02
CA VAL A 133 -3.11 -10.23 3.07
C VAL A 133 -3.84 -8.89 2.85
N ALA A 134 -4.28 -8.57 1.63
CA ALA A 134 -5.13 -7.41 1.36
C ALA A 134 -6.49 -7.47 2.10
N MET A 135 -6.90 -8.62 2.62
CA MET A 135 -8.07 -8.73 3.51
C MET A 135 -7.91 -7.95 4.83
N LEU A 136 -6.69 -7.61 5.21
CA LEU A 136 -6.38 -6.83 6.41
C LEU A 136 -6.53 -5.31 6.16
N ILE A 137 -6.65 -4.88 4.91
CA ILE A 137 -6.78 -3.47 4.54
C ILE A 137 -8.07 -2.85 5.09
N PRO A 138 -9.28 -3.44 4.90
CA PRO A 138 -10.50 -2.90 5.50
C PRO A 138 -10.44 -2.80 7.04
N VAL A 139 -9.77 -3.76 7.69
CA VAL A 139 -9.60 -3.80 9.14
C VAL A 139 -8.69 -2.65 9.60
N SER A 140 -7.54 -2.47 8.97
CA SER A 140 -6.62 -1.36 9.30
C SER A 140 -7.27 0.00 9.01
N TYR A 141 -8.05 0.11 7.94
CA TYR A 141 -8.79 1.32 7.60
C TYR A 141 -9.84 1.67 8.66
N LEU A 142 -10.61 0.68 9.14
CA LEU A 142 -11.61 0.87 10.20
C LEU A 142 -10.99 1.35 11.52
N LEU A 143 -9.82 0.81 11.87
CA LEU A 143 -9.16 1.10 13.14
C LEU A 143 -8.47 2.47 13.15
N ALA A 144 -7.93 2.92 12.02
CA ALA A 144 -7.17 4.18 11.94
C ALA A 144 -7.99 5.40 11.51
N ILE A 145 -8.97 5.23 10.62
CA ILE A 145 -9.70 6.33 10.00
C ILE A 145 -11.02 6.57 10.77
N PRO A 146 -11.42 7.84 11.02
CA PRO A 146 -12.65 8.15 11.75
C PRO A 146 -13.88 7.49 11.13
N ARG A 147 -14.77 7.07 12.02
CA ARG A 147 -16.06 6.45 11.73
C ARG A 147 -16.93 7.46 10.96
N SER A 148 -16.96 7.31 9.64
CA SER A 148 -17.79 8.08 8.71
C SER A 148 -18.67 7.12 7.91
N ALA A 149 -19.81 7.58 7.40
CA ALA A 149 -20.69 6.75 6.57
C ALA A 149 -19.94 6.13 5.38
N LEU A 150 -19.04 6.88 4.73
CA LEU A 150 -18.19 6.37 3.65
C LEU A 150 -17.23 5.27 4.12
N THR A 151 -16.67 5.40 5.32
CA THR A 151 -15.80 4.35 5.91
C THR A 151 -16.59 3.06 6.10
N TYR A 152 -17.81 3.15 6.65
CA TYR A 152 -18.67 1.99 6.85
C TYR A 152 -19.13 1.37 5.53
N LEU A 153 -19.48 2.19 4.54
CA LEU A 153 -19.85 1.70 3.21
C LEU A 153 -18.68 0.96 2.54
N TYR A 154 -17.47 1.51 2.60
CA TYR A 154 -16.28 0.85 2.07
C TYR A 154 -16.06 -0.51 2.73
N ILE A 155 -16.13 -0.57 4.06
CA ILE A 155 -15.96 -1.83 4.82
C ILE A 155 -17.08 -2.81 4.50
N ALA A 156 -18.34 -2.35 4.41
CA ALA A 156 -19.46 -3.22 4.08
C ALA A 156 -19.32 -3.83 2.68
N ILE A 157 -19.02 -3.01 1.67
CA ILE A 157 -18.85 -3.48 0.28
C ILE A 157 -17.67 -4.46 0.19
N THR A 158 -16.53 -4.11 0.79
CA THR A 158 -15.35 -5.00 0.77
C THR A 158 -15.57 -6.28 1.57
N SER A 159 -16.28 -6.24 2.69
CA SER A 159 -16.61 -7.45 3.48
C SER A 159 -17.56 -8.38 2.74
N VAL A 160 -18.56 -7.82 2.04
CA VAL A 160 -19.43 -8.61 1.15
C VAL A 160 -18.61 -9.24 0.02
N GLY A 161 -17.70 -8.48 -0.59
CA GLY A 161 -16.78 -9.02 -1.60
C GLY A 161 -15.91 -10.16 -1.07
N ILE A 162 -15.33 -10.01 0.13
CA ILE A 162 -14.56 -11.05 0.81
C ILE A 162 -15.42 -12.30 1.02
N ALA A 163 -16.63 -12.15 1.58
CA ALA A 163 -17.53 -13.28 1.85
C ALA A 163 -17.86 -14.04 0.56
N VAL A 164 -18.21 -13.33 -0.50
CA VAL A 164 -18.50 -13.91 -1.81
C VAL A 164 -17.28 -14.67 -2.35
N LEU A 165 -16.09 -14.05 -2.36
CA LEU A 165 -14.88 -14.70 -2.85
C LEU A 165 -14.48 -15.92 -2.02
N TYR A 166 -14.70 -15.89 -0.71
CA TYR A 166 -14.42 -16.99 0.20
C TYR A 166 -15.36 -18.17 -0.07
N ASP A 167 -16.67 -17.91 -0.23
CA ASP A 167 -17.67 -18.94 -0.53
C ASP A 167 -17.41 -19.62 -1.88
N TYR A 168 -16.90 -18.88 -2.88
CA TYR A 168 -16.47 -19.44 -4.16
C TYR A 168 -15.09 -20.12 -4.12
N GLY A 169 -14.42 -20.16 -2.96
CA GLY A 169 -13.08 -20.73 -2.81
C GLY A 169 -12.00 -19.98 -3.60
N MET A 170 -12.24 -18.72 -3.98
CA MET A 170 -11.30 -17.88 -4.72
C MET A 170 -10.24 -17.24 -3.83
N ILE A 171 -10.52 -17.11 -2.54
CA ILE A 171 -9.58 -16.63 -1.53
C ILE A 171 -9.53 -17.58 -0.35
N SER A 172 -8.37 -17.64 0.30
CA SER A 172 -8.17 -18.30 1.58
C SER A 172 -7.64 -17.29 2.60
N PHE A 173 -7.88 -17.54 3.88
CA PHE A 173 -7.20 -16.81 4.95
C PHE A 173 -5.67 -16.98 4.79
N PRO A 174 -4.81 -15.98 5.08
CA PRO A 174 -3.39 -16.14 4.94
C PRO A 174 -2.91 -17.13 5.99
N ASN A 175 -1.93 -17.95 5.64
CA ASN A 175 -1.44 -18.98 6.53
C ASN A 175 -0.35 -18.40 7.43
N PHE A 176 -0.23 -18.98 8.63
CA PHE A 176 0.84 -18.63 9.55
C PHE A 176 2.12 -19.38 9.15
N TYR A 177 3.10 -18.65 8.63
CA TYR A 177 4.43 -19.17 8.32
C TYR A 177 5.50 -18.31 8.97
N LEU A 178 6.53 -18.97 9.50
CA LEU A 178 7.70 -18.30 10.02
C LEU A 178 8.49 -17.68 8.86
N PRO A 179 8.94 -16.43 8.97
CA PRO A 179 9.71 -15.78 7.93
C PRO A 179 11.11 -16.37 7.83
N VAL A 180 11.73 -16.25 6.65
CA VAL A 180 13.11 -16.69 6.46
C VAL A 180 14.06 -15.71 7.14
N PHE A 181 15.23 -16.21 7.59
CA PHE A 181 16.18 -15.44 8.40
C PHE A 181 16.59 -14.10 7.76
N GLN A 182 16.71 -14.07 6.43
CA GLN A 182 17.08 -12.90 5.63
C GLN A 182 16.14 -11.72 5.89
N ILE A 183 14.84 -11.95 6.17
CA ILE A 183 13.88 -10.89 6.46
C ILE A 183 14.20 -10.13 7.75
N TYR A 184 14.78 -10.79 8.75
CA TYR A 184 15.19 -10.10 9.97
C TYR A 184 16.32 -9.11 9.72
N GLU A 185 17.24 -9.43 8.81
CA GLU A 185 18.32 -8.52 8.41
C GLU A 185 17.78 -7.29 7.69
N VAL A 186 16.81 -7.48 6.77
CA VAL A 186 16.15 -6.37 6.05
C VAL A 186 15.36 -5.49 7.01
N SER A 187 14.74 -6.11 8.02
CA SER A 187 13.83 -5.43 8.94
C SER A 187 14.56 -4.59 9.99
N LEU A 188 15.85 -4.82 10.23
CA LEU A 188 16.58 -4.23 11.34
C LEU A 188 16.57 -2.69 11.30
N ILE A 189 16.97 -2.08 10.17
CA ILE A 189 17.02 -0.63 10.04
C ILE A 189 15.61 -0.01 10.13
N PRO A 190 14.61 -0.44 9.33
CA PRO A 190 13.25 0.06 9.46
C PRO A 190 12.64 -0.08 10.86
N VAL A 191 12.88 -1.20 11.55
CA VAL A 191 12.36 -1.42 12.92
C VAL A 191 13.01 -0.45 13.90
N ILE A 192 14.33 -0.24 13.83
CA ILE A 192 15.02 0.75 14.67
C ILE A 192 14.41 2.13 14.46
N LEU A 193 14.16 2.51 13.21
CA LEU A 193 13.56 3.79 12.85
C LEU A 193 12.14 3.95 13.42
N ILE A 194 11.31 2.91 13.30
CA ILE A 194 9.96 2.88 13.87
C ILE A 194 10.04 3.03 15.40
N LEU A 195 10.89 2.26 16.07
CA LEU A 195 11.07 2.31 17.52
C LEU A 195 11.51 3.71 17.95
N TYR A 196 12.52 4.27 17.28
CA TYR A 196 13.02 5.61 17.55
C TYR A 196 11.91 6.66 17.46
N SER A 197 11.13 6.66 16.38
CA SER A 197 10.00 7.58 16.19
C SER A 197 8.93 7.41 17.27
N ILE A 198 8.57 6.17 17.63
CA ILE A 198 7.59 5.90 18.69
C ILE A 198 8.08 6.41 20.05
N PHE A 199 9.35 6.17 20.39
CA PHE A 199 9.92 6.62 21.66
C PHE A 199 10.00 8.14 21.78
N ARG A 200 10.30 8.84 20.68
CA ARG A 200 10.42 10.30 20.65
C ARG A 200 9.06 11.01 20.62
N GLU A 201 8.10 10.54 19.83
CA GLU A 201 6.86 11.28 19.58
C GLU A 201 5.64 10.83 20.41
N LYS A 202 5.63 9.59 20.95
CA LYS A 202 4.59 8.86 21.73
C LYS A 202 3.10 9.18 21.49
N LYS A 203 2.67 10.44 21.50
CA LYS A 203 1.30 10.95 21.32
C LYS A 203 1.00 11.48 19.92
N GLU A 204 1.98 11.93 19.14
CA GLU A 204 1.73 12.59 17.84
C GLU A 204 1.38 11.61 16.71
N ILE A 205 1.92 10.39 16.78
CA ILE A 205 1.70 9.33 15.79
C ILE A 205 0.20 8.98 15.67
N LEU A 206 -0.50 8.93 16.80
CA LEU A 206 -1.94 8.66 16.86
C LEU A 206 -2.80 9.74 16.18
N LYS A 207 -2.28 10.98 16.04
CA LYS A 207 -2.99 12.07 15.36
C LYS A 207 -2.90 11.93 13.83
N LYS A 208 -1.85 11.28 13.32
CA LYS A 208 -1.57 11.11 11.88
C LYS A 208 -2.26 9.85 11.34
N LYS A 209 -3.58 9.92 11.23
CA LYS A 209 -4.49 8.82 10.82
C LYS A 209 -4.03 8.02 9.59
N GLN A 210 -3.47 8.68 8.58
CA GLN A 210 -2.93 8.04 7.37
C GLN A 210 -1.74 7.12 7.67
N THR A 211 -0.77 7.62 8.46
CA THR A 211 0.40 6.84 8.87
C THR A 211 0.01 5.75 9.87
N LEU A 212 -0.96 6.04 10.76
CA LEU A 212 -1.53 5.06 11.68
C LEU A 212 -2.19 3.90 10.93
N MET A 213 -2.92 4.14 9.83
CA MET A 213 -3.52 3.08 9.01
C MET A 213 -2.45 2.12 8.49
N LEU A 214 -1.39 2.65 7.88
CA LEU A 214 -0.31 1.83 7.34
C LEU A 214 0.46 1.09 8.45
N PHE A 215 0.65 1.73 9.61
CA PHE A 215 1.26 1.10 10.76
C PHE A 215 0.40 -0.05 11.34
N ILE A 216 -0.92 0.14 11.45
CA ILE A 216 -1.83 -0.93 11.86
C ILE A 216 -1.82 -2.06 10.83
N LEU A 217 -1.83 -1.75 9.54
CA LEU A 217 -1.72 -2.76 8.49
C LEU A 217 -0.43 -3.58 8.63
N LEU A 218 0.71 -2.90 8.82
CA LEU A 218 2.00 -3.54 9.07
C LEU A 218 1.94 -4.49 10.29
N LEU A 219 1.34 -4.05 11.40
CA LEU A 219 1.18 -4.89 12.59
C LEU A 219 0.28 -6.10 12.32
N LEU A 220 -0.85 -5.92 11.63
CA LEU A 220 -1.74 -7.02 11.27
C LEU A 220 -1.07 -8.02 10.33
N MET A 221 -0.08 -7.60 9.53
CA MET A 221 0.68 -8.45 8.62
C MET A 221 1.78 -9.27 9.30
N THR A 222 2.25 -8.87 10.49
CA THR A 222 3.34 -9.58 11.19
C THR A 222 3.17 -11.10 11.37
N PRO A 223 1.98 -11.67 11.64
CA PRO A 223 1.83 -13.13 11.69
C PRO A 223 1.93 -13.84 10.33
N PHE A 224 1.84 -13.11 9.22
CA PHE A 224 1.75 -13.66 7.85
C PHE A 224 2.98 -13.34 7.00
N ILE A 225 4.10 -12.94 7.63
CA ILE A 225 5.29 -12.48 6.91
C ILE A 225 5.82 -13.57 5.96
N GLY A 226 5.84 -14.84 6.37
CA GLY A 226 6.51 -15.91 5.61
C GLY A 226 5.99 -16.13 4.18
N GLU A 227 4.71 -15.88 3.90
CA GLU A 227 4.15 -15.95 2.53
C GLU A 227 4.12 -14.60 1.80
N HIS A 228 4.35 -13.49 2.52
CA HIS A 228 4.13 -12.12 2.05
C HIS A 228 5.29 -11.19 2.40
N GLU A 229 6.51 -11.71 2.20
CA GLU A 229 7.75 -11.07 2.61
C GLU A 229 8.02 -9.77 1.84
N VAL A 230 7.60 -9.72 0.58
CA VAL A 230 7.76 -8.56 -0.30
C VAL A 230 6.83 -7.43 0.11
N GLU A 231 5.54 -7.70 0.29
CA GLU A 231 4.56 -6.71 0.73
C GLU A 231 4.84 -6.22 2.15
N PHE A 232 5.28 -7.11 3.04
CA PHE A 232 5.73 -6.75 4.38
C PHE A 232 6.92 -5.81 4.34
N SER A 233 7.97 -6.14 3.59
CA SER A 233 9.18 -5.31 3.47
C SER A 233 8.87 -3.94 2.86
N PHE A 234 8.00 -3.92 1.86
CA PHE A 234 7.49 -2.69 1.25
C PHE A 234 6.76 -1.81 2.29
N LEU A 235 5.81 -2.36 3.05
CA LEU A 235 5.09 -1.60 4.07
C LEU A 235 6.01 -1.15 5.20
N LEU A 236 6.93 -2.01 5.63
CA LEU A 236 7.87 -1.72 6.70
C LEU A 236 8.77 -0.53 6.32
N SER A 237 9.32 -0.52 5.10
CA SER A 237 10.11 0.61 4.59
C SER A 237 9.30 1.90 4.53
N THR A 238 8.09 1.86 3.95
CA THR A 238 7.20 3.01 3.81
C THR A 238 6.78 3.59 5.17
N VAL A 239 6.36 2.73 6.09
CA VAL A 239 5.92 3.12 7.43
C VAL A 239 7.07 3.73 8.23
N SER A 240 8.27 3.15 8.15
CA SER A 240 9.45 3.67 8.86
C SER A 240 9.76 5.12 8.47
N VAL A 241 9.79 5.42 7.16
CA VAL A 241 10.02 6.78 6.66
C VAL A 241 8.87 7.71 7.04
N ARG A 242 7.60 7.29 6.85
CA ARG A 242 6.44 8.12 7.22
C ARG A 242 6.41 8.47 8.72
N LEU A 243 6.91 7.61 9.59
CA LEU A 243 7.03 7.86 11.04
C LEU A 243 8.24 8.73 11.40
N ILE A 244 9.32 8.75 10.62
CA ILE A 244 10.41 9.72 10.84
C ILE A 244 9.97 11.10 10.40
N THR A 245 9.31 11.20 9.25
CA THR A 245 8.80 12.48 8.74
C THR A 245 7.77 13.13 9.64
N SER A 246 7.23 12.37 10.60
CA SER A 246 6.33 12.94 11.57
C SER A 246 7.02 13.79 12.63
N LEU A 247 8.34 13.67 12.78
CA LEU A 247 9.14 14.41 13.75
C LEU A 247 9.08 15.93 13.51
N PRO A 248 8.85 16.75 14.56
CA PRO A 248 8.90 18.20 14.44
C PRO A 248 10.27 18.62 13.92
N HIS A 249 10.29 19.41 12.85
CA HIS A 249 11.50 20.04 12.36
C HIS A 249 11.78 21.26 13.25
N GLU A 250 12.99 21.34 13.79
CA GLU A 250 13.43 22.44 14.66
C GLU A 250 13.28 23.82 14.01
N GLU A 251 13.19 23.89 12.67
CA GLU A 251 12.94 25.13 11.91
C GLU A 251 11.50 25.68 12.01
N THR A 252 10.60 25.00 12.74
CA THR A 252 9.19 25.42 12.92
C THR A 252 8.79 25.71 14.37
N LEU A 253 9.77 25.78 15.29
CA LEU A 253 9.60 26.27 16.66
C LEU A 253 10.23 27.66 16.81
#